data_AF-A0A852ZPT3-F1
#
_entry.id   AF-A0A852ZPT3-F1
#
_cell.length_a   1.000
_cell.length_b   1.000
_cell.length_c   1.000
_cell.angle_alpha   90.00
_cell.angle_beta   90.00
_cell.angle_gamma   90.00
#
_symmetry.space_group_name_H-M   'P 1'
#
loop_
_entity.id
_entity.type
_entity.pdbx_description
1 polymer ?
#
loop_
_entity_poly.entity_id
_entity_poly.type
_entity_poly.pdbx_seq_one_letter_code
_entity_poly.pdbx_strand_id
1 'polypeptide(L)'
;MNPETWAAHRALHGVFVQGRRGPDVQADIDAARDAFLGVLSAFFRNVMERPFTGHERREEVQAYLEALQRAYPAELAALEPAPMSVFVLEQIGPDAPPPGRSRIPVTAGLVYQMRLITEYTARQEGIVGQELETFLLGACARYQQGGS
;
A
#
# COMPACT_ATOMS: atom_id res chain seq x y z
N MET A 1 2.21 17.51 -9.64
CA MET A 1 2.30 17.08 -8.23
C MET A 1 2.78 18.23 -7.36
N ASN A 2 2.20 18.38 -6.16
CA ASN A 2 2.67 19.35 -5.16
C ASN A 2 3.95 18.82 -4.45
N PRO A 3 4.67 19.66 -3.68
CA PRO A 3 5.94 19.26 -3.05
C PRO A 3 5.82 18.08 -2.08
N GLU A 4 4.73 18.01 -1.31
CA GLU A 4 4.47 16.94 -0.33
C GLU A 4 4.25 15.59 -1.02
N THR A 5 3.50 15.56 -2.12
CA THR A 5 3.29 14.35 -2.93
C THR A 5 4.59 13.89 -3.57
N TRP A 6 5.44 14.83 -4.01
CA TRP A 6 6.77 14.49 -4.52
C TRP A 6 7.69 13.92 -3.43
N ALA A 7 7.62 14.42 -2.21
CA ALA A 7 8.36 13.84 -1.08
C ALA A 7 7.85 12.43 -0.74
N ALA A 8 6.53 12.22 -0.74
CA ALA A 8 5.92 10.90 -0.55
C ALA A 8 6.38 9.92 -1.64
N HIS A 9 6.38 10.33 -2.91
CA HIS A 9 6.92 9.55 -4.02
C HIS A 9 8.37 9.15 -3.78
N ARG A 10 9.26 10.10 -3.46
CA ARG A 10 10.69 9.80 -3.23
C ARG A 10 10.89 8.83 -2.07
N ALA A 11 10.17 9.00 -0.96
CA ALA A 11 10.24 8.10 0.17
C ALA A 11 9.83 6.67 -0.21
N LEU A 12 8.67 6.54 -0.87
CA LEU A 12 8.12 5.25 -1.27
C LEU A 12 8.94 4.58 -2.39
N HIS A 13 9.44 5.34 -3.36
CA HIS A 13 10.39 4.85 -4.36
C HIS A 13 11.66 4.33 -3.70
N GLY A 14 12.20 5.07 -2.72
CA GLY A 14 13.33 4.64 -1.92
C GLY A 14 13.09 3.28 -1.24
N VAL A 15 11.91 3.08 -0.65
CA VAL A 15 11.55 1.84 0.05
C VAL A 15 11.28 0.69 -0.92
N PHE A 16 10.34 0.86 -1.86
CA PHE A 16 9.80 -0.23 -2.68
C PHE A 16 10.64 -0.52 -3.93
N VAL A 17 11.32 0.47 -4.50
CA VAL A 17 12.09 0.31 -5.75
C VAL A 17 13.58 0.16 -5.46
N GLN A 18 14.11 0.93 -4.51
CA GLN A 18 15.55 0.94 -4.20
C GLN A 18 15.93 0.06 -3.00
N GLY A 19 14.95 -0.48 -2.25
CA GLY A 19 15.20 -1.33 -1.07
C GLY A 19 15.86 -0.60 0.11
N ARG A 20 15.71 0.72 0.20
CA ARG A 20 16.25 1.54 1.30
C ARG A 20 15.46 1.33 2.58
N ARG A 21 16.12 1.52 3.73
CA ARG A 21 15.49 1.37 5.04
C ARG A 21 14.81 2.67 5.46
N GLY A 22 13.88 2.58 6.43
CA GLY A 22 13.17 3.73 6.98
C GLY A 22 14.06 4.93 7.34
N PRO A 23 15.19 4.74 8.07
CA PRO A 23 16.10 5.84 8.41
C PRO A 23 16.68 6.55 7.18
N ASP A 24 16.86 5.84 6.06
CA ASP A 24 17.44 6.43 4.85
C ASP A 24 16.45 7.39 4.17
N VAL A 25 15.14 7.19 4.35
CA VAL A 25 14.08 7.97 3.71
C VAL A 25 13.33 8.89 4.67
N GLN A 26 13.73 8.95 5.94
CA GLN A 26 13.01 9.67 6.99
C GLN A 26 12.78 11.16 6.65
N ALA A 27 13.77 11.83 6.08
CA ALA A 27 13.65 13.24 5.69
C ALA A 27 12.55 13.47 4.64
N ASP A 28 12.40 12.54 3.68
CA ASP A 28 11.34 12.61 2.68
C ASP A 28 9.97 12.27 3.30
N ILE A 29 9.91 11.34 4.26
CA ILE A 29 8.69 11.02 5.03
C ILE A 29 8.22 12.27 5.81
N ASP A 30 9.13 12.93 6.52
CA ASP A 30 8.83 14.13 7.31
C ASP A 30 8.36 15.29 6.40
N ALA A 31 8.99 15.45 5.23
CA ALA A 31 8.62 16.46 4.24
C ALA A 31 7.26 16.15 3.57
N ALA A 32 6.88 14.88 3.46
CA ALA A 32 5.63 14.46 2.86
C ALA A 32 4.41 14.70 3.75
N ARG A 33 4.57 14.73 5.08
CA ARG A 33 3.48 14.91 6.05
C ARG A 33 2.33 13.91 5.77
N ASP A 34 1.09 14.38 5.76
CA ASP A 34 -0.11 13.56 5.51
C ASP A 34 -0.11 12.93 4.11
N ALA A 35 0.61 13.51 3.14
CA ALA A 35 0.72 12.94 1.80
C ALA A 35 1.44 11.59 1.79
N PHE A 36 2.31 11.30 2.76
CA PHE A 36 2.98 10.00 2.85
C PHE A 36 1.95 8.86 2.98
N LEU A 37 1.05 8.97 3.95
CA LEU A 37 0.01 7.97 4.17
C LEU A 37 -0.99 7.94 3.00
N GLY A 38 -1.32 9.11 2.44
CA GLY A 38 -2.18 9.23 1.28
C GLY A 38 -1.68 8.47 0.06
N VAL A 39 -0.42 8.68 -0.31
CA VAL A 39 0.20 8.02 -1.46
C VAL A 39 0.45 6.54 -1.16
N LEU A 40 0.88 6.16 0.04
CA LEU A 40 1.03 4.75 0.41
C LEU A 40 -0.30 3.99 0.33
N SER A 41 -1.39 4.58 0.83
CA SER A 41 -2.74 4.00 0.72
C SER A 41 -3.19 3.87 -0.72
N ALA A 42 -2.96 4.90 -1.56
CA ALA A 42 -3.26 4.83 -2.99
C ALA A 42 -2.42 3.73 -3.70
N PHE A 43 -1.15 3.60 -3.34
CA PHE A 43 -0.25 2.62 -3.92
C PHE A 43 -0.62 1.19 -3.53
N PHE A 44 -0.94 0.98 -2.25
CA PHE A 44 -1.53 -0.25 -1.76
C PHE A 44 -2.76 -0.65 -2.59
N ARG A 45 -3.70 0.28 -2.82
CA ARG A 45 -4.88 -0.02 -3.65
C ARG A 45 -4.53 -0.39 -5.08
N ASN A 46 -3.65 0.38 -5.74
CA ASN A 46 -3.22 0.07 -7.11
C ASN A 46 -2.69 -1.37 -7.21
N VAL A 47 -1.88 -1.79 -6.23
CA VAL A 47 -1.33 -3.15 -6.19
C VAL A 47 -2.40 -4.20 -5.86
N MET A 48 -3.29 -3.94 -4.91
CA MET A 48 -4.34 -4.88 -4.51
C MET A 48 -5.45 -5.05 -5.57
N GLU A 49 -5.67 -4.05 -6.43
CA GLU A 49 -6.55 -4.13 -7.60
C GLU A 49 -6.01 -5.05 -8.71
N ARG A 50 -4.78 -5.59 -8.55
CA ARG A 50 -4.22 -6.57 -9.48
C ARG A 50 -4.85 -7.97 -9.29
N PRO A 51 -4.83 -8.55 -8.07
CA PRO A 51 -5.51 -9.82 -7.81
C PRO A 51 -7.02 -9.68 -7.56
N PHE A 52 -7.53 -8.45 -7.34
CA PHE A 52 -8.90 -8.21 -6.90
C PHE A 52 -9.64 -7.14 -7.69
N THR A 53 -10.95 -7.28 -7.73
CA THR A 53 -11.92 -6.41 -8.41
C THR A 53 -12.69 -5.50 -7.45
N GLY A 54 -12.57 -5.72 -6.14
CA GLY A 54 -13.28 -4.98 -5.09
C GLY A 54 -14.65 -5.58 -4.70
N HIS A 55 -15.03 -6.72 -5.29
CA HIS A 55 -16.31 -7.40 -5.03
C HIS A 55 -16.13 -8.77 -4.39
N GLU A 56 -14.90 -9.10 -3.99
CA GLU A 56 -14.56 -10.37 -3.36
C GLU A 56 -15.20 -10.49 -1.98
N ARG A 57 -15.46 -11.74 -1.59
CA ARG A 57 -15.80 -12.06 -0.21
C ARG A 57 -14.57 -11.95 0.67
N ARG A 58 -14.78 -11.67 1.95
CA ARG A 58 -13.70 -11.56 2.93
C ARG A 58 -12.83 -12.82 2.98
N GLU A 59 -13.44 -13.99 2.85
CA GLU A 59 -12.74 -15.28 2.90
C GLU A 59 -11.77 -15.44 1.71
N GLU A 60 -12.10 -14.89 0.54
CA GLU A 60 -11.27 -14.95 -0.66
C GLU A 60 -10.03 -14.07 -0.49
N VAL A 61 -10.22 -12.86 0.04
CA VAL A 61 -9.11 -11.95 0.38
C VAL A 61 -8.24 -12.53 1.49
N GLN A 62 -8.85 -13.09 2.54
CA GLN A 62 -8.09 -13.72 3.63
C GLN A 62 -7.27 -14.91 3.12
N ALA A 63 -7.85 -15.78 2.30
CA ALA A 63 -7.15 -16.93 1.74
C ALA A 63 -5.96 -16.52 0.85
N TYR A 64 -6.09 -15.41 0.10
CA TYR A 64 -4.98 -14.83 -0.64
C TYR A 64 -3.86 -14.36 0.29
N LEU A 65 -4.19 -13.61 1.35
CA LEU A 65 -3.20 -13.13 2.32
C LEU A 65 -2.51 -14.28 3.07
N GLU A 66 -3.23 -15.35 3.40
CA GLU A 66 -2.66 -16.57 3.96
C GLU A 66 -1.76 -17.32 2.97
N ALA A 67 -2.11 -17.34 1.69
CA ALA A 67 -1.24 -17.87 0.63
C ALA A 67 0.03 -17.03 0.48
N LEU A 68 -0.10 -15.70 0.53
CA LEU A 68 1.02 -14.77 0.50
C LEU A 68 1.96 -14.99 1.69
N GLN A 69 1.41 -15.11 2.91
CA GLN A 69 2.18 -15.42 4.11
C GLN A 69 2.93 -16.75 4.00
N ARG A 70 2.31 -17.78 3.41
CA ARG A 70 2.98 -19.07 3.17
C ARG A 70 4.10 -18.99 2.13
N ALA A 71 3.99 -18.10 1.14
CA ALA A 71 5.03 -17.88 0.14
C ALA A 71 6.24 -17.10 0.69
N TYR A 72 6.00 -16.20 1.66
CA TYR A 72 7.03 -15.34 2.28
C TYR A 72 6.98 -15.40 3.82
N PRO A 73 7.23 -16.58 4.44
CA PRO A 73 6.94 -16.80 5.85
C PRO A 73 7.86 -16.01 6.79
N ALA A 74 9.10 -15.72 6.40
CA ALA A 74 10.03 -14.97 7.22
C ALA A 74 9.67 -13.48 7.26
N GLU A 75 9.26 -12.94 6.12
CA GLU A 75 9.00 -11.52 5.93
C GLU A 75 7.58 -11.13 6.36
N LEU A 76 6.63 -12.07 6.26
CA LEU A 76 5.24 -11.90 6.65
C LEU A 76 4.89 -12.59 7.97
N ALA A 77 5.86 -12.91 8.82
CA ALA A 77 5.63 -13.55 10.11
C ALA A 77 4.67 -12.76 11.03
N ALA A 78 4.66 -11.43 10.89
CA ALA A 78 3.80 -10.52 11.66
C ALA A 78 2.51 -10.12 10.91
N LEU A 79 2.26 -10.66 9.71
CA LEU A 79 1.02 -10.41 8.97
C LEU A 79 -0.15 -11.08 9.70
N GLU A 80 -1.25 -10.36 9.83
CA GLU A 80 -2.49 -10.86 10.39
C GLU A 80 -3.57 -10.92 9.29
N PRO A 81 -3.73 -12.06 8.57
CA PRO A 81 -4.59 -12.13 7.38
C PRO A 81 -6.06 -11.80 7.65
N ALA A 82 -6.60 -12.22 8.79
CA ALA A 82 -8.01 -12.03 9.13
C ALA A 82 -8.41 -10.57 9.38
N PRO A 83 -7.68 -9.75 10.16
CA PRO A 83 -7.96 -8.32 10.25
C PRO A 83 -7.57 -7.57 8.97
N MET A 84 -6.48 -7.96 8.30
CA MET A 84 -6.07 -7.28 7.07
C MET A 84 -7.01 -7.53 5.89
N SER A 85 -7.73 -8.66 5.84
CA SER A 85 -8.75 -8.87 4.80
C SER A 85 -9.90 -7.87 4.90
N VAL A 86 -10.27 -7.44 6.11
CA VAL A 86 -11.27 -6.38 6.33
C VAL A 86 -10.73 -5.04 5.82
N PHE A 87 -9.47 -4.73 6.12
CA PHE A 87 -8.83 -3.50 5.66
C PHE A 87 -8.68 -3.46 4.13
N VAL A 88 -8.25 -4.56 3.49
CA VAL A 88 -8.16 -4.65 2.03
C VAL A 88 -9.52 -4.32 1.42
N LEU A 89 -10.59 -5.03 1.81
CA LEU A 89 -11.94 -4.79 1.28
C LEU A 89 -12.41 -3.36 1.50
N GLU A 90 -12.10 -2.76 2.65
CA GLU A 90 -12.44 -1.37 2.93
C GLU A 90 -11.73 -0.38 1.98
N GLN A 91 -10.53 -0.73 1.51
CA GLN A 91 -9.71 0.13 0.65
C GLN A 91 -9.93 -0.09 -0.84
N ILE A 92 -10.39 -1.27 -1.29
CA ILE A 92 -10.60 -1.58 -2.72
C ILE A 92 -12.07 -1.74 -3.12
N GLY A 93 -12.99 -1.77 -2.14
CA GLY A 93 -14.42 -1.93 -2.40
C GLY A 93 -15.06 -0.71 -3.09
N PRO A 94 -16.32 -0.84 -3.55
CA PRO A 94 -17.04 0.23 -4.25
C PRO A 94 -17.20 1.50 -3.42
N ASP A 95 -17.24 1.37 -2.09
CA ASP A 95 -17.35 2.48 -1.14
C ASP A 95 -16.00 2.81 -0.46
N ALA A 96 -14.88 2.52 -1.12
CA ALA A 96 -13.56 2.82 -0.58
C ALA A 96 -13.45 4.33 -0.28
N PRO A 97 -12.96 4.72 0.90
CA PRO A 97 -12.79 6.14 1.23
C PRO A 97 -11.72 6.77 0.32
N PRO A 98 -11.56 8.11 0.29
CA PRO A 98 -10.43 8.73 -0.39
C PRO A 98 -9.07 8.19 0.12
N PRO A 99 -8.02 8.14 -0.72
CA PRO A 99 -6.70 7.66 -0.29
C PRO A 99 -6.16 8.43 0.92
N GLY A 100 -5.57 7.70 1.87
CA GLY A 100 -5.10 8.26 3.15
C GLY A 100 -6.19 8.39 4.21
N ARG A 101 -7.44 8.07 3.89
CA ARG A 101 -8.53 7.92 4.85
C ARG A 101 -8.87 6.44 5.02
N SER A 102 -9.28 6.07 6.22
CA SER A 102 -9.83 4.76 6.52
C SER A 102 -10.89 4.90 7.60
N ARG A 103 -11.91 4.05 7.53
CA ARG A 103 -12.88 3.85 8.62
C ARG A 103 -12.28 3.02 9.77
N ILE A 104 -11.16 2.35 9.51
CA ILE A 104 -10.39 1.58 10.48
C ILE A 104 -9.31 2.49 11.07
N PRO A 105 -9.08 2.47 12.40
CA PRO A 105 -8.03 3.26 13.02
C PRO A 105 -6.66 3.01 12.39
N VAL A 106 -6.05 4.05 11.84
CA VAL A 106 -4.71 3.97 11.25
C VAL A 106 -3.67 4.01 12.37
N THR A 107 -3.13 2.84 12.70
CA THR A 107 -2.04 2.67 13.67
C THR A 107 -0.72 2.45 12.95
N ALA A 108 0.42 2.62 13.65
CA ALA A 108 1.73 2.29 13.09
C ALA A 108 1.81 0.82 12.65
N GLY A 109 1.15 -0.09 13.37
CA GLY A 109 1.05 -1.50 13.00
C GLY A 109 0.27 -1.72 11.71
N LEU A 110 -0.84 -0.98 11.50
CA LEU A 110 -1.59 -1.05 10.24
C LEU A 110 -0.77 -0.53 9.06
N VAL A 111 -0.06 0.59 9.24
CA VAL A 111 0.82 1.14 8.20
C VAL A 111 1.94 0.15 7.84
N TYR A 112 2.51 -0.51 8.85
CA TYR A 112 3.50 -1.56 8.63
C TYR A 112 2.94 -2.75 7.85
N GLN A 113 1.78 -3.29 8.24
CA GLN A 113 1.14 -4.40 7.52
C GLN A 113 0.73 -3.99 6.10
N MET A 114 0.20 -2.78 5.91
CA MET A 114 -0.12 -2.23 4.59
C MET A 114 1.11 -2.21 3.68
N ARG A 115 2.26 -1.70 4.16
CA ARG A 115 3.52 -1.72 3.40
C ARG A 115 3.95 -3.14 3.04
N LEU A 116 3.93 -4.08 3.99
CA LEU A 116 4.29 -5.47 3.72
C LEU A 116 3.39 -6.10 2.64
N ILE A 117 2.08 -5.96 2.77
CA ILE A 117 1.14 -6.50 1.78
C ILE A 117 1.41 -5.88 0.41
N THR A 118 1.59 -4.56 0.31
CA THR A 118 1.92 -3.91 -0.97
C THR A 118 3.19 -4.49 -1.61
N GLU A 119 4.26 -4.65 -0.83
CA GLU A 119 5.55 -5.14 -1.32
C GLU A 119 5.44 -6.58 -1.84
N TYR A 120 4.86 -7.47 -1.03
CA TYR A 120 4.83 -8.89 -1.34
C TYR A 120 3.74 -9.25 -2.34
N THR A 121 2.60 -8.55 -2.36
CA THR A 121 1.62 -8.67 -3.46
C THR A 121 2.25 -8.22 -4.77
N ALA A 122 2.94 -7.06 -4.81
CA ALA A 122 3.61 -6.61 -6.03
C ALA A 122 4.60 -7.65 -6.55
N ARG A 123 5.40 -8.24 -5.65
CA ARG A 123 6.34 -9.33 -6.00
C ARG A 123 5.63 -10.59 -6.50
N GLN A 124 4.55 -11.02 -5.84
CA GLN A 124 3.77 -12.20 -6.19
C GLN A 124 3.11 -12.06 -7.58
N GLU A 125 2.59 -10.87 -7.87
CA GLU A 125 1.91 -10.54 -9.13
C GLU A 125 2.88 -10.13 -10.24
N GLY A 126 4.20 -10.16 -9.98
CA GLY A 126 5.23 -9.84 -10.97
C GLY A 126 5.36 -8.34 -11.30
N ILE A 127 4.80 -7.46 -10.48
CA ILE A 127 4.90 -6.00 -10.63
C ILE A 127 6.30 -5.55 -10.18
N VAL A 128 7.20 -5.34 -11.15
CA VAL A 128 8.62 -5.02 -10.89
C VAL A 128 9.13 -3.90 -11.79
N GLY A 129 10.27 -3.30 -11.40
CA GLY A 129 10.99 -2.32 -12.22
C GLY A 129 10.13 -1.12 -12.61
N GLN A 130 10.03 -0.85 -13.91
CA GLN A 130 9.29 0.29 -14.44
C GLN A 130 7.77 0.19 -14.20
N GLU A 131 7.22 -1.02 -14.11
CA GLU A 131 5.79 -1.20 -13.83
C GLU A 131 5.48 -0.78 -12.38
N LEU A 132 6.33 -1.16 -11.43
CA LEU A 132 6.21 -0.75 -10.03
C LEU A 132 6.25 0.78 -9.88
N GLU A 133 7.19 1.43 -10.58
CA GLU A 133 7.27 2.89 -10.62
C GLU A 133 6.02 3.52 -11.25
N THR A 134 5.47 2.91 -12.29
CA THR A 134 4.22 3.38 -12.91
C THR A 134 3.05 3.30 -11.93
N PHE A 135 2.94 2.22 -11.15
CA PHE A 135 1.93 2.09 -10.10
C PHE A 135 2.11 3.14 -9.01
N LEU A 136 3.35 3.47 -8.63
CA LEU A 136 3.64 4.51 -7.64
C LEU A 136 3.31 5.93 -8.14
N LEU A 137 3.64 6.24 -9.39
CA LEU A 137 3.24 7.50 -10.02
C LEU A 137 1.72 7.61 -10.15
N GLY A 138 1.05 6.51 -10.51
CA GLY A 138 -0.41 6.42 -10.51
C GLY A 138 -1.02 6.65 -9.13
N ALA A 139 -0.37 6.16 -8.07
CA ALA A 139 -0.80 6.38 -6.68
C ALA A 139 -0.74 7.86 -6.29
N CYS A 140 0.30 8.56 -6.73
CA CYS A 140 0.41 10.00 -6.54
C CYS A 140 -0.75 10.75 -7.22
N ALA A 141 -1.03 10.43 -8.49
CA ALA A 141 -2.15 11.03 -9.21
C ALA A 141 -3.50 10.74 -8.53
N ARG A 142 -3.73 9.49 -8.11
CA ARG A 142 -4.94 9.06 -7.40
C ARG A 142 -5.13 9.80 -6.08
N TYR A 143 -4.07 9.97 -5.29
CA TYR A 143 -4.12 10.76 -4.05
C TYR A 143 -4.49 12.22 -4.32
N GLN A 144 -3.90 12.84 -5.35
CA GLN A 144 -4.21 14.23 -5.69
C GLN A 144 -5.65 14.43 -6.19
N GLN A 145 -6.24 13.44 -6.86
CA GLN A 145 -7.63 13.48 -7.31
C GLN A 145 -8.62 13.28 -6.14
N GLY A 146 -8.30 12.36 -5.23
CA GLY A 146 -9.15 12.07 -4.06
C GLY A 146 -9.00 13.06 -2.89
N GLY A 147 -7.95 13.89 -2.88
CA GLY A 147 -7.67 14.89 -1.84
C GLY A 147 -8.38 16.24 -2.03
N SER A 148 -9.40 16.32 -2.88
CA SER A 148 -10.18 17.54 -3.15
C SER A 148 -11.32 17.73 -2.15
#